data_AF-A0A7Y6PYU1-F1
#
_entry.id   AF-A0A7Y6PYU1-F1
#
_cell.length_a   1.000
_cell.length_b   1.000
_cell.length_c   1.000
_cell.angle_alpha   90.00
_cell.angle_beta   90.00
_cell.angle_gamma   90.00
#
_symmetry.space_group_name_H-M   'P 1'
#
loop_
_entity.id
_entity.type
_entity.pdbx_description
1 polymer ?
#
loop_
_entity_poly.entity_id
_entity_poly.type
_entity_poly.pdbx_seq_one_letter_code
_entity_poly.pdbx_strand_id
1 'polypeptide(L)'
;MRPRLVALLGKRQPIGRVAGHSVGEAFSTLRHFVFDRMVDAERSYRGTLLGFHHGIGVARLLRDVAARFEDEHMVNFCDDLLADRVPLVDVAERQLRWFADAPAKAIALGLRLAVAAPHE
;
A
#
# COMPACT_ATOMS: atom_id res chain seq x y z
N MET A 1 -8.96 20.16 -2.13
CA MET A 1 -9.60 19.56 -3.31
C MET A 1 -10.16 18.17 -2.98
N ARG A 2 -11.39 18.07 -2.42
CA ARG A 2 -12.10 16.79 -2.16
C ARG A 2 -13.56 16.71 -2.69
N PRO A 3 -13.94 17.25 -3.87
CA PRO A 3 -15.32 17.13 -4.34
C PRO A 3 -15.65 15.82 -5.10
N ARG A 4 -14.65 15.10 -5.65
CA ARG A 4 -14.92 13.91 -6.48
C ARG A 4 -15.25 12.64 -5.69
N LEU A 5 -14.68 12.47 -4.49
CA LEU A 5 -14.98 11.34 -3.60
C LEU A 5 -16.44 11.30 -3.12
N VAL A 6 -17.09 12.45 -2.98
CA VAL A 6 -18.49 12.53 -2.55
C VAL A 6 -19.44 12.18 -3.70
N ALA A 7 -19.09 12.57 -4.93
CA ALA A 7 -19.87 12.21 -6.12
C ALA A 7 -19.85 10.70 -6.40
N LEU A 8 -18.74 10.02 -6.06
CA LEU A 8 -18.59 8.57 -6.09
C LEU A 8 -19.53 7.84 -5.13
N LEU A 9 -19.67 8.36 -3.92
CA LEU A 9 -20.52 7.82 -2.87
C LEU A 9 -22.02 7.98 -3.16
N GLY A 10 -22.40 8.97 -3.97
CA GLY A 10 -23.80 9.25 -4.30
C GLY A 10 -24.39 8.36 -5.41
N LYS A 11 -23.56 7.78 -6.28
CA LYS A 11 -24.02 7.04 -7.48
C LYS A 11 -23.96 5.51 -7.37
N ARG A 12 -23.24 4.94 -6.41
CA ARG A 12 -23.15 3.48 -6.22
C ARG A 12 -23.78 3.05 -4.92
N GLN A 13 -24.60 2.01 -5.01
CA GLN A 13 -25.19 1.30 -3.87
C GLN A 13 -24.16 1.07 -2.74
N PRO A 14 -24.60 1.03 -1.46
CA PRO A 14 -23.74 1.10 -0.26
C PRO A 14 -22.66 0.00 -0.15
N ILE A 15 -22.68 -0.99 -1.04
CA ILE A 15 -21.71 -2.08 -1.15
C ILE A 15 -20.29 -1.56 -1.45
N GLY A 16 -20.13 -0.49 -2.23
CA GLY A 16 -18.80 0.03 -2.59
C GLY A 16 -18.00 0.59 -1.40
N ARG A 17 -18.69 1.19 -0.42
CA ARG A 17 -18.06 1.72 0.80
C ARG A 17 -17.68 0.59 1.76
N VAL A 18 -18.55 -0.42 1.89
CA VAL A 18 -18.33 -1.59 2.74
C VAL A 18 -17.24 -2.49 2.16
N ALA A 19 -17.25 -2.75 0.85
CA ALA A 19 -16.22 -3.52 0.15
C ALA A 19 -14.85 -2.84 0.19
N GLY A 20 -14.80 -1.51 0.00
CA GLY A 20 -13.55 -0.75 0.12
C GLY A 20 -12.97 -0.77 1.55
N HIS A 21 -13.83 -0.67 2.57
CA HIS A 21 -13.40 -0.73 3.97
C HIS A 21 -12.92 -2.13 4.36
N SER A 22 -13.64 -3.17 3.94
CA SER A 22 -13.31 -4.57 4.26
C SER A 22 -12.05 -5.06 3.55
N VAL A 23 -11.77 -4.61 2.32
CA VAL A 23 -10.47 -4.84 1.68
C VAL A 23 -9.36 -4.10 2.45
N GLY A 24 -9.60 -2.86 2.87
CA GLY A 24 -8.65 -2.10 3.71
C GLY A 24 -8.35 -2.79 5.05
N GLU A 25 -9.36 -3.32 5.72
CA GLU A 25 -9.25 -4.08 6.97
C GLU A 25 -8.54 -5.43 6.76
N ALA A 26 -8.79 -6.12 5.65
CA ALA A 26 -8.07 -7.33 5.29
C ALA A 26 -6.57 -7.08 5.04
N PHE A 27 -6.23 -5.97 4.37
CA PHE A 27 -4.83 -5.53 4.22
C PHE A 27 -4.19 -5.16 5.56
N SER A 28 -4.93 -4.50 6.45
CA SER A 28 -4.45 -4.17 7.80
C SER A 28 -4.25 -5.41 8.66
N THR A 29 -5.12 -6.41 8.53
CA THR A 29 -5.04 -7.69 9.25
C THR A 29 -3.90 -8.57 8.72
N LEU A 30 -3.70 -8.60 7.40
CA LEU A 30 -2.55 -9.28 6.78
C LEU A 30 -1.24 -8.66 7.25
N ARG A 31 -1.19 -7.33 7.38
CA ARG A 31 -0.05 -6.61 7.93
C ARG A 31 0.24 -7.06 9.38
N HIS A 32 -0.77 -7.15 10.24
CA HIS A 32 -0.60 -7.65 11.62
C HIS A 32 -0.11 -9.11 11.68
N PHE A 33 -0.58 -9.98 10.79
CA PHE A 33 -0.13 -11.38 10.74
C PHE A 33 1.31 -11.52 10.21
N VAL A 34 1.74 -10.61 9.34
CA VAL A 34 3.12 -10.56 8.83
C VAL A 34 4.09 -9.99 9.87
N PHE A 35 3.63 -9.07 10.73
CA PHE A 35 4.44 -8.51 11.82
C PHE A 35 4.99 -9.58 12.79
N ASP A 36 4.22 -10.63 13.09
CA ASP A 36 4.64 -11.69 14.01
C ASP A 36 5.73 -12.63 13.43
N ARG A 37 6.09 -12.51 12.15
CA ARG A 37 7.18 -13.27 11.50
C ARG A 37 8.41 -12.40 11.18
N MET A 38 8.47 -11.17 11.69
CA MET A 38 9.52 -10.16 11.44
C MET A 38 10.82 -10.35 12.22
N VAL A 39 11.44 -11.54 12.16
CA VAL A 39 12.77 -11.77 12.78
C VAL A 39 13.94 -11.57 11.78
N ASP A 40 13.68 -11.19 10.53
CA ASP A 40 14.75 -10.75 9.62
C ASP A 40 14.41 -9.40 8.98
N ALA A 41 15.21 -8.38 9.24
CA ALA A 41 15.01 -7.02 8.71
C ALA A 41 14.97 -7.01 7.16
N GLU A 42 15.71 -7.91 6.52
CA GLU A 42 15.66 -8.12 5.07
C GLU A 42 14.29 -8.66 4.61
N ARG A 43 13.65 -9.53 5.41
CA ARG A 43 12.31 -10.04 5.11
C ARG A 43 11.23 -8.99 5.32
N SER A 44 11.39 -8.09 6.30
CA SER A 44 10.47 -6.95 6.48
C SER A 44 10.55 -5.96 5.32
N TYR A 45 11.76 -5.67 4.83
CA TYR A 45 12.00 -4.88 3.61
C TYR A 45 11.34 -5.52 2.39
N ARG A 46 11.64 -6.80 2.11
CA ARG A 46 11.07 -7.54 0.98
C ARG A 46 9.55 -7.64 1.08
N GLY A 47 9.00 -7.83 2.28
CA GLY A 47 7.57 -7.86 2.53
C GLY A 47 6.88 -6.54 2.23
N THR A 48 7.50 -5.42 2.59
CA THR A 48 6.97 -4.07 2.35
C THR A 48 6.96 -3.74 0.86
N LEU A 49 8.06 -3.98 0.14
CA LEU A 49 8.11 -3.80 -1.30
C LEU A 49 7.12 -4.72 -2.02
N LEU A 50 7.03 -5.99 -1.60
CA LEU A 50 6.05 -6.93 -2.14
C LEU A 50 4.62 -6.41 -1.95
N GLY A 51 4.30 -5.85 -0.78
CA GLY A 51 2.99 -5.25 -0.51
C GLY A 51 2.68 -4.09 -1.44
N PHE A 52 3.64 -3.20 -1.70
CA PHE A 52 3.47 -2.08 -2.62
C PHE A 52 3.25 -2.53 -4.07
N HIS A 53 4.11 -3.41 -4.58
CA HIS A 53 3.95 -3.94 -5.93
C HIS A 53 2.68 -4.77 -6.09
N HIS A 54 2.30 -5.53 -5.06
CA HIS A 54 1.05 -6.28 -5.07
C HIS A 54 -0.16 -5.35 -5.15
N GLY A 55 -0.19 -4.26 -4.37
CA GLY A 55 -1.26 -3.26 -4.45
C GLY A 55 -1.41 -2.63 -5.84
N ILE A 56 -0.28 -2.27 -6.48
CA ILE A 56 -0.28 -1.80 -7.88
C ILE A 56 -0.79 -2.89 -8.83
N GLY A 57 -0.36 -4.13 -8.63
CA GLY A 57 -0.80 -5.28 -9.44
C GLY A 57 -2.31 -5.52 -9.36
N VAL A 58 -2.88 -5.48 -8.15
CA VAL A 58 -4.32 -5.59 -7.93
C VAL A 58 -5.07 -4.47 -8.64
N ALA A 59 -4.60 -3.23 -8.55
CA ALA A 59 -5.22 -2.09 -9.23
C ALA A 59 -5.21 -2.25 -10.76
N ARG A 60 -4.12 -2.73 -11.35
CA ARG A 60 -4.03 -3.03 -12.79
C ARG A 60 -5.00 -4.14 -13.21
N LEU A 61 -5.04 -5.24 -12.46
CA LEU A 61 -5.96 -6.35 -12.74
C LEU A 61 -7.43 -5.90 -12.66
N LEU A 62 -7.78 -5.12 -11.63
CA LEU A 62 -9.14 -4.60 -11.47
C LEU A 62 -9.52 -3.66 -12.62
N ARG A 63 -8.59 -2.80 -13.05
CA ARG A 63 -8.75 -1.92 -14.20
C ARG A 63 -9.04 -2.70 -15.48
N ASP A 64 -8.29 -3.77 -15.74
CA ASP A 64 -8.48 -4.61 -16.92
C ASP A 64 -9.80 -5.37 -16.90
N VAL A 65 -10.21 -5.88 -15.74
CA VAL A 65 -11.53 -6.51 -15.57
C VAL A 65 -12.63 -5.48 -15.80
N ALA A 66 -12.55 -4.31 -15.17
CA ALA A 66 -13.54 -3.24 -15.34
C ALA A 66 -13.69 -2.79 -16.80
N ALA A 67 -12.58 -2.67 -17.53
CA ALA A 67 -12.59 -2.32 -18.94
C ALA A 67 -13.37 -3.34 -19.80
N ARG A 68 -13.27 -4.64 -19.48
CA ARG A 68 -14.02 -5.70 -20.19
C ARG A 68 -15.52 -5.63 -19.96
N PHE A 69 -15.96 -5.06 -18.83
CA PHE A 69 -17.37 -4.87 -18.50
C PHE A 69 -17.85 -3.44 -18.81
N GLU A 70 -17.05 -2.65 -19.54
CA GLU A 70 -17.36 -1.27 -19.90
C GLU A 70 -17.68 -0.37 -18.69
N ASP A 71 -17.13 -0.72 -17.51
CA ASP A 71 -17.22 0.11 -16.31
C ASP A 71 -16.16 1.21 -16.36
N GLU A 72 -16.37 2.21 -17.21
CA GLU A 72 -15.47 3.37 -17.40
C GLU A 72 -15.16 4.08 -16.08
N HIS A 73 -16.13 4.08 -15.18
CA HIS A 73 -16.00 4.72 -13.90
C HIS A 73 -14.94 4.03 -13.03
N MET A 74 -14.95 2.70 -12.97
CA MET A 74 -13.92 1.94 -12.25
C MET A 74 -12.57 2.02 -12.96
N VAL A 75 -12.56 2.02 -14.31
CA VAL A 75 -11.32 2.22 -15.08
C VAL A 75 -10.65 3.53 -14.70
N ASN A 76 -11.39 4.65 -14.72
CA ASN A 76 -10.86 5.96 -14.36
C ASN A 76 -10.36 6.02 -12.92
N PHE A 77 -11.08 5.39 -11.98
CA PHE A 77 -10.63 5.29 -10.59
C PHE A 77 -9.28 4.56 -10.48
N CYS A 78 -9.13 3.43 -11.17
CA CYS A 78 -7.88 2.69 -11.15
C CYS A 78 -6.75 3.44 -11.85
N ASP A 79 -7.03 4.11 -12.97
CA ASP A 79 -6.04 4.91 -13.70
C ASP A 79 -5.55 6.09 -12.82
N ASP A 80 -6.45 6.82 -12.15
CA ASP A 80 -6.11 7.88 -11.19
C ASP A 80 -5.27 7.32 -10.02
N LEU A 81 -5.69 6.18 -9.44
CA LEU A 81 -4.98 5.54 -8.35
C LEU A 81 -3.56 5.14 -8.77
N LEU A 82 -3.39 4.57 -9.96
CA LEU A 82 -2.09 4.15 -10.49
C LEU A 82 -1.19 5.35 -10.79
N ALA A 83 -1.74 6.40 -11.40
CA ALA A 83 -1.02 7.63 -11.68
C ALA A 83 -0.47 8.28 -10.40
N ASP A 84 -1.25 8.27 -9.32
CA ASP A 84 -0.83 8.83 -8.03
C ASP A 84 0.14 7.91 -7.26
N ARG A 85 -0.08 6.60 -7.28
CA ARG A 85 0.61 5.67 -6.38
C ARG A 85 1.91 5.11 -6.94
N VAL A 86 2.02 4.89 -8.25
CA VAL A 86 3.25 4.37 -8.86
C VAL A 86 4.45 5.28 -8.54
N PRO A 87 4.40 6.61 -8.71
CA PRO A 87 5.54 7.47 -8.39
C PRO A 87 5.92 7.45 -6.90
N LEU A 88 4.93 7.32 -6.00
CA LEU A 88 5.18 7.25 -4.56
C LEU A 88 5.87 5.94 -4.17
N VAL A 89 5.47 4.83 -4.77
CA VAL A 89 6.12 3.53 -4.58
C VAL A 89 7.55 3.57 -5.11
N ASP A 90 7.79 4.18 -6.28
CA ASP A 90 9.15 4.33 -6.82
C ASP A 90 10.06 5.15 -5.89
N VAL A 91 9.53 6.22 -5.28
CA VAL A 91 10.26 7.00 -4.26
C VAL A 91 10.53 6.15 -3.04
N ALA A 92 9.53 5.45 -2.52
CA ALA A 92 9.67 4.60 -1.35
C ALA A 92 10.70 3.48 -1.59
N GLU A 93 10.69 2.85 -2.76
CA GLU A 93 11.68 1.84 -3.15
C GLU A 93 13.09 2.39 -3.13
N ARG A 94 13.32 3.59 -3.69
CA ARG A 94 14.64 4.24 -3.63
C ARG A 94 15.10 4.53 -2.21
N GLN A 95 14.21 4.98 -1.33
CA GLN A 95 14.53 5.23 0.08
C GLN A 95 14.82 3.93 0.83
N LEU A 96 14.06 2.89 0.53
CA LEU A 96 14.22 1.58 1.16
C LEU A 96 15.45 0.82 0.62
N ARG A 97 15.91 1.09 -0.61
CA ARG A 97 17.08 0.45 -1.21
C ARG A 97 18.34 0.63 -0.36
N TRP A 98 18.51 1.78 0.28
CA TRP A 98 19.61 2.01 1.23
C TRP A 98 19.63 0.98 2.38
N PHE A 99 18.47 0.52 2.84
CA PHE A 99 18.37 -0.53 3.87
C PHE A 99 18.84 -1.90 3.35
N ALA A 100 18.56 -2.20 2.08
CA ALA A 100 19.01 -3.44 1.44
C ALA A 100 20.52 -3.44 1.17
N ASP A 101 21.08 -2.28 0.81
CA ASP A 101 22.51 -2.13 0.51
C ASP A 101 23.39 -2.10 1.78
N ALA A 102 22.82 -1.78 2.96
CA ALA A 102 23.57 -1.68 4.21
C ALA A 102 22.78 -2.17 5.45
N PRO A 103 22.36 -3.46 5.49
CA PRO A 103 21.44 -3.98 6.50
C PRO A 103 21.99 -3.86 7.94
N ALA A 104 23.28 -4.13 8.15
CA ALA A 104 23.91 -4.00 9.47
C ALA A 104 23.90 -2.55 10.00
N LYS A 105 24.07 -1.55 9.12
CA LYS A 105 24.04 -0.13 9.50
C LYS A 105 22.61 0.33 9.80
N ALA A 106 21.65 -0.14 9.02
CA ALA A 106 20.24 0.16 9.23
C ALA A 106 19.72 -0.40 10.57
N ILE A 107 20.04 -1.66 10.90
CA ILE A 107 19.67 -2.28 12.18
C ILE A 107 20.30 -1.52 13.35
N ALA A 108 21.59 -1.19 13.25
CA ALA A 108 22.29 -0.42 14.28
C ALA A 108 21.71 0.99 14.49
N LEU A 109 21.25 1.65 13.43
CA LEU A 109 20.57 2.95 13.51
C LEU A 109 19.19 2.82 14.15
N GLY A 110 18.40 1.81 13.75
CA GLY A 110 17.09 1.54 14.33
C GLY A 110 17.15 1.23 15.83
N LEU A 111 18.13 0.42 16.26
CA LEU A 111 18.39 0.16 17.68
C LEU A 111 18.76 1.43 18.44
N ARG A 112 19.62 2.29 17.87
CA ARG A 112 19.96 3.58 18.49
C ARG A 112 18.75 4.50 18.65
N LEU A 113 17.89 4.59 17.65
CA LEU A 113 16.69 5.41 17.69
C LEU A 113 15.66 4.86 18.69
N ALA A 114 15.50 3.54 18.78
CA ALA A 114 14.61 2.91 19.75
C ALA A 114 15.07 3.11 21.20
N VAL A 115 16.39 3.12 21.44
CA VAL A 115 16.97 3.41 22.76
C VAL A 115 16.92 4.90 23.10
N ALA A 116 16.97 5.78 22.10
CA ALA A 116 16.93 7.23 22.28
C ALA A 116 15.50 7.82 22.33
N ALA A 117 14.48 7.06 21.94
CA ALA A 117 13.09 7.50 22.05
C ALA A 117 12.67 7.46 23.53
N PRO A 118 12.25 8.59 24.14
CA PRO A 118 11.70 8.56 25.48
C PRO A 118 10.43 7.69 25.48
N HIS A 119 10.34 6.79 26.44
CA HIS A 119 9.10 6.08 26.73
C HIS A 119 8.10 7.11 27.29
N GLU A 120 7.21 7.61 26.44
CA GLU A 120 5.98 8.30 26.86
C GLU A 120 4.89 7.27 27.20
#